data_AF-A0AAV0WEI9-F1
#
_entry.id   AF-A0AAV0WEI9-F1
#
_cell.length_a   1.000
_cell.length_b   1.000
_cell.length_c   1.000
_cell.angle_alpha   90.00
_cell.angle_beta   90.00
_cell.angle_gamma   90.00
#
_symmetry.space_group_name_H-M   'P 1'
#
loop_
_entity.id
_entity.type
_entity.pdbx_description
1 polymer ?
#
loop_
_entity_poly.entity_id
_entity_poly.type
_entity_poly.pdbx_seq_one_letter_code
_entity_poly.pdbx_strand_id
1 'polypeptide(L)'
;MDDLDLYVQLNGVELLEQIEEDAEIVLQKYDFIDPFQSLSDRLFIIFYRLSKGLATKVIQIVTPFMKAPSRSSALTMQQKVMTALRFFASGSYQMDIGVSHYASVKLRLHDDSCSHDSRYRDSTIAV
;
A
#
# COMPACT_ATOMS: atom_id res chain seq x y z
N MET A 1 -38.80 24.90 -26.23
CA MET A 1 -38.19 24.37 -25.01
C MET A 1 -39.35 23.90 -24.19
N ASP A 2 -39.66 22.61 -24.27
CA ASP A 2 -40.80 22.04 -23.56
C ASP A 2 -40.47 21.96 -22.06
N ASP A 3 -41.47 22.17 -21.21
CA ASP A 3 -41.30 22.10 -19.74
C ASP A 3 -40.71 20.75 -19.28
N LEU A 4 -40.90 19.70 -20.09
CA LEU A 4 -40.33 18.39 -19.90
C LEU A 4 -38.80 18.36 -20.06
N ASP A 5 -38.25 19.11 -21.03
CA ASP A 5 -36.80 19.19 -21.25
C ASP A 5 -36.13 19.92 -20.08
N LEU A 6 -36.79 20.95 -19.54
CA LEU A 6 -36.29 21.70 -18.39
C LEU A 6 -36.25 20.83 -17.13
N TYR A 7 -37.27 19.98 -16.91
CA TYR A 7 -37.29 19.03 -15.80
C TYR A 7 -36.19 17.97 -15.91
N VAL A 8 -35.97 17.44 -17.13
CA VAL A 8 -34.88 16.49 -17.39
C VAL A 8 -33.50 17.14 -17.15
N GLN A 9 -33.32 18.39 -17.57
CA GLN A 9 -32.09 19.14 -17.31
C GLN A 9 -31.88 19.40 -15.81
N LEU A 10 -32.91 19.81 -15.07
CA LEU A 10 -32.84 20.06 -13.64
C LEU A 10 -32.48 18.79 -12.86
N ASN A 11 -33.11 17.66 -13.18
CA ASN A 11 -32.76 16.37 -12.57
C ASN A 11 -31.33 15.92 -12.91
N GLY A 12 -30.86 16.21 -14.13
CA GLY A 12 -29.50 15.93 -14.55
C GLY A 12 -28.46 16.76 -13.77
N VAL A 13 -28.78 18.02 -13.47
CA VAL A 13 -27.94 18.90 -12.66
C VAL A 13 -27.90 18.44 -11.20
N GLU A 14 -29.06 18.13 -10.60
CA GLU A 14 -29.15 17.64 -9.21
C GLU A 14 -28.39 16.32 -9.03
N LEU A 15 -28.47 15.41 -10.01
CA LEU A 15 -27.72 14.15 -9.99
C LEU A 15 -26.21 14.39 -10.09
N LEU A 16 -25.75 15.36 -10.89
CA LEU A 16 -24.33 15.71 -10.99
C LEU A 16 -23.81 16.34 -9.69
N GLU A 17 -24.61 17.19 -9.04
CA GLU A 17 -24.29 17.80 -7.76
C GLU A 17 -24.16 16.74 -6.66
N GLN A 18 -25.07 15.77 -6.60
CA GLN A 18 -24.99 14.62 -5.69
C GLN A 18 -23.75 13.76 -5.96
N ILE A 19 -23.43 13.49 -7.24
CA ILE A 19 -22.22 12.73 -7.60
C ILE A 19 -20.95 13.50 -7.21
N GLU A 20 -20.93 14.83 -7.35
CA GLU A 20 -19.79 15.66 -7.00
C GLU A 20 -19.62 15.75 -5.46
N GLU A 21 -20.72 15.89 -4.72
CA GLU A 21 -20.75 15.88 -3.25
C GLU A 21 -20.33 14.51 -2.69
N ASP A 22 -20.82 13.41 -3.27
CA ASP A 22 -20.38 12.04 -2.95
C ASP A 22 -18.92 11.80 -3.36
N ALA A 23 -18.45 12.37 -4.47
CA ALA A 23 -17.06 12.26 -4.91
C ALA A 23 -16.11 13.08 -4.03
N GLU A 24 -16.55 14.23 -3.51
CA GLU A 24 -15.81 15.04 -2.55
C GLU A 24 -15.65 14.29 -1.21
N ILE A 25 -16.64 13.47 -0.85
CA ILE A 25 -16.54 12.49 0.25
C ILE A 25 -15.60 11.32 -0.10
N VAL A 26 -15.54 10.87 -1.36
CA VAL A 26 -14.64 9.77 -1.81
C VAL A 26 -13.20 10.22 -2.07
N LEU A 27 -12.91 11.52 -2.08
CA LEU A 27 -11.57 12.04 -1.76
C LEU A 27 -11.30 11.89 -0.24
N GLN A 28 -11.71 10.75 0.32
CA GLN A 28 -11.14 10.18 1.51
C GLN A 28 -9.64 10.27 1.36
N LYS A 29 -9.10 11.25 2.07
CA LYS A 29 -7.71 11.36 2.44
C LYS A 29 -7.37 10.05 3.13
N TYR A 30 -7.00 9.03 2.33
CA TYR A 30 -6.59 7.74 2.84
C TYR A 30 -5.52 8.02 3.88
N ASP A 31 -5.79 7.65 5.12
CA ASP A 31 -4.82 7.79 6.18
C ASP A 31 -3.59 7.02 5.73
N PHE A 32 -2.54 7.77 5.39
CA PHE A 32 -1.29 7.19 4.96
C PHE A 32 -0.71 6.44 6.17
N ILE A 33 -0.91 5.13 6.19
CA ILE A 33 -0.36 4.28 7.24
C ILE A 33 1.12 4.05 6.93
N ASP A 34 2.00 4.60 7.76
CA ASP A 34 3.44 4.44 7.59
C ASP A 34 3.85 2.95 7.68
N PRO A 35 4.38 2.34 6.59
CA PRO A 35 4.79 0.94 6.56
C PRO A 35 5.88 0.59 7.58
N PHE A 36 6.68 1.58 8.01
CA PHE A 36 7.71 1.35 9.02
C PHE A 36 7.10 1.09 10.41
N GLN A 37 5.93 1.65 10.68
CA GLN A 37 5.23 1.50 11.95
C GLN A 37 4.21 0.36 11.91
N SER A 38 3.50 0.20 10.80
CA SER A 38 2.38 -0.74 10.72
C SER A 38 2.77 -2.19 10.40
N LEU A 39 3.90 -2.41 9.71
CA LEU A 39 4.32 -3.75 9.32
C LEU A 39 5.35 -4.33 10.29
N SER A 40 5.24 -5.63 10.58
CA SER A 40 6.34 -6.39 11.19
C SER A 40 7.52 -6.49 10.22
N ASP A 41 8.74 -6.71 10.73
CA ASP A 41 9.94 -6.78 9.89
C ASP A 41 9.86 -7.88 8.83
N ARG A 42 9.24 -9.03 9.18
CA ARG A 42 9.02 -10.13 8.22
C ARG A 42 8.11 -9.69 7.08
N LEU A 43 6.97 -9.07 7.39
CA LEU A 43 6.04 -8.58 6.37
C LEU A 43 6.66 -7.46 5.54
N PHE A 44 7.44 -6.59 6.17
CA PHE A 44 8.14 -5.52 5.49
C PHE A 44 9.12 -6.08 4.43
N ILE A 45 9.90 -7.11 4.77
CA ILE A 45 10.79 -7.79 3.81
C ILE A 45 9.99 -8.47 2.69
N ILE A 46 8.85 -9.09 2.99
CA ILE A 46 8.00 -9.70 1.95
C ILE A 46 7.52 -8.65 0.95
N PHE A 47 7.11 -7.48 1.44
CA PHE A 47 6.50 -6.44 0.62
C PHE A 47 7.49 -5.51 -0.08
N TYR A 48 8.69 -5.30 0.48
CA TYR A 48 9.67 -4.35 -0.03
C TYR A 48 11.01 -5.00 -0.39
N ARG A 49 11.18 -6.31 -0.15
CA ARG A 49 12.42 -7.11 -0.37
C ARG A 49 13.65 -6.63 0.40
N LEU A 50 13.50 -5.61 1.24
CA LEU A 50 14.54 -5.02 2.08
C LEU A 50 14.07 -5.02 3.53
N SER A 51 15.01 -5.06 4.47
CA SER A 51 14.70 -4.76 5.87
C SER A 51 14.45 -3.26 6.04
N LYS A 52 13.76 -2.87 7.12
CA LYS A 52 13.51 -1.45 7.45
C LYS A 52 14.80 -0.65 7.48
N GLY A 53 15.85 -1.17 8.15
CA GLY A 53 17.15 -0.50 8.22
C GLY A 53 17.82 -0.29 6.86
N LEU A 54 17.71 -1.25 5.94
CA LEU A 54 18.23 -1.09 4.57
C LEU A 54 17.39 -0.10 3.76
N ALA A 55 16.07 -0.15 3.88
CA ALA A 55 15.18 0.83 3.24
C ALA A 55 15.47 2.26 3.69
N THR A 56 15.71 2.49 5.00
CA THR A 56 16.13 3.80 5.52
C THR A 56 17.44 4.27 4.90
N LYS A 57 18.43 3.39 4.76
CA LYS A 57 19.71 3.73 4.10
C LYS A 57 19.49 4.11 2.63
N VAL A 58 18.65 3.38 1.92
CA VAL A 58 18.31 3.71 0.52
C VAL A 58 17.66 5.08 0.43
N ILE A 59 16.70 5.40 1.32
CA ILE A 59 16.09 6.73 1.39
C ILE A 59 17.17 7.80 1.57
N GLN A 60 18.09 7.62 2.51
CA GLN A 60 19.18 8.57 2.77
C GLN A 60 20.11 8.75 1.56
N ILE A 61 20.43 7.67 0.85
CA ILE A 61 21.30 7.70 -0.33
C ILE A 61 20.63 8.46 -1.48
N VAL A 62 19.34 8.23 -1.72
CA VAL A 62 18.64 8.77 -2.91
C VAL A 62 18.11 10.18 -2.67
N THR A 63 17.69 10.52 -1.44
CA THR A 63 17.13 11.84 -1.08
C THR A 63 17.91 13.05 -1.61
N PRO A 64 19.26 13.14 -1.49
CA PRO A 64 20.00 14.32 -1.98
C PRO A 64 19.94 14.51 -3.50
N PHE A 65 19.60 13.47 -4.25
CA PHE A 65 19.48 13.52 -5.71
C PHE A 65 18.04 13.78 -6.18
N MET A 66 17.07 13.90 -5.25
CA MET A 66 15.66 14.10 -5.56
C MET A 66 15.23 15.56 -5.35
N LYS A 67 14.34 16.05 -6.21
CA LYS A 67 13.75 17.38 -6.06
C LYS A 67 12.73 17.41 -4.92
N ALA A 68 12.93 18.32 -3.96
CA ALA A 68 12.02 18.61 -2.84
C ALA A 68 10.56 18.77 -3.31
N PRO A 69 9.57 18.30 -2.54
CA PRO A 69 8.17 18.47 -2.88
C PRO A 69 7.81 19.96 -2.82
N SER A 70 7.18 20.47 -3.89
CA SER A 70 6.82 21.89 -4.00
C SER A 70 5.38 22.20 -3.59
N ARG A 71 4.54 21.17 -3.42
CA ARG A 71 3.11 21.29 -3.05
C ARG A 71 2.83 20.43 -1.82
N SER A 72 1.91 20.87 -0.97
CA SER A 72 1.47 20.14 0.22
C SER A 72 0.90 18.75 -0.08
N SER A 73 0.28 18.57 -1.25
CA SER A 73 -0.25 17.28 -1.69
C SER A 73 0.78 16.40 -2.40
N ALA A 74 2.04 16.85 -2.56
CA ALA A 74 3.05 16.07 -3.26
C ALA A 74 3.60 14.97 -2.34
N LEU A 75 3.96 13.83 -2.92
CA LEU A 75 4.55 12.72 -2.18
C LEU A 75 5.84 13.15 -1.48
N THR A 76 6.00 12.74 -0.23
CA THR A 76 7.24 12.90 0.53
C THR A 76 8.37 12.09 -0.11
N MET A 77 9.63 12.39 0.22
CA MET A 77 10.77 11.63 -0.28
C MET A 77 10.67 10.15 0.08
N GLN A 78 10.31 9.87 1.33
CA GLN A 78 10.07 8.50 1.80
C GLN A 78 8.98 7.82 0.97
N GLN A 79 7.84 8.47 0.75
CA GLN A 79 6.75 7.89 -0.05
C GLN A 79 7.20 7.53 -1.46
N LYS A 80 7.92 8.43 -2.14
CA LYS A 80 8.44 8.18 -3.49
C LYS A 80 9.35 6.95 -3.53
N VAL A 81 10.31 6.87 -2.60
CA VAL A 81 11.25 5.75 -2.52
C VAL A 81 10.52 4.44 -2.18
N MET A 82 9.59 4.47 -1.22
CA MET A 82 8.82 3.29 -0.82
C MET A 82 7.91 2.78 -1.95
N THR A 83 7.25 3.67 -2.69
CA THR A 83 6.47 3.30 -3.88
C THR A 83 7.36 2.63 -4.94
N ALA A 84 8.56 3.17 -5.18
CA ALA A 84 9.51 2.57 -6.12
C ALA A 84 9.97 1.18 -5.65
N LEU A 85 10.37 1.04 -4.37
CA LEU A 85 10.75 -0.24 -3.79
C LEU A 85 9.63 -1.27 -3.88
N ARG A 86 8.40 -0.85 -3.63
CA ARG A 86 7.23 -1.71 -3.75
C ARG A 86 7.03 -2.20 -5.18
N PHE A 87 7.14 -1.29 -6.15
CA PHE A 87 7.09 -1.63 -7.57
C PHE A 87 8.20 -2.61 -7.97
N PHE A 88 9.44 -2.42 -7.52
CA PHE A 88 10.53 -3.35 -7.80
C PHE A 88 10.33 -4.72 -7.14
N ALA A 89 9.69 -4.77 -5.97
CA ALA A 89 9.42 -6.01 -5.24
C ALA A 89 8.33 -6.88 -5.88
N SER A 90 7.33 -6.26 -6.50
CA SER A 90 6.14 -6.93 -7.06
C SER A 90 6.11 -6.98 -8.58
N GLY A 91 6.81 -6.06 -9.26
CA GLY A 91 6.78 -5.87 -10.71
C GLY A 91 5.47 -5.30 -11.24
N SER A 92 4.54 -4.83 -10.39
CA SER A 92 3.20 -4.38 -10.82
C SER A 92 2.73 -3.14 -10.08
N TYR A 93 2.81 -1.98 -10.75
CA TYR A 93 2.42 -0.68 -10.18
C TYR A 93 0.92 -0.58 -9.88
N GLN A 94 0.07 -0.98 -10.83
CA GLN A 94 -1.41 -0.85 -10.70
C GLN A 94 -1.99 -1.79 -9.63
N MET A 95 -1.43 -3.01 -9.51
CA MET A 95 -1.90 -3.97 -8.50
C MET A 95 -1.57 -3.49 -7.09
N ASP A 96 -0.40 -2.92 -6.84
CA ASP A 96 0.00 -2.55 -5.48
C ASP A 96 -0.65 -1.26 -4.95
N ILE A 97 -0.98 -0.32 -5.83
CA ILE A 97 -1.63 0.93 -5.44
C ILE A 97 -3.12 0.71 -5.17
N GLY A 98 -3.74 -0.31 -5.80
CA GLY A 98 -5.10 -0.77 -5.47
C GLY A 98 -5.18 -1.80 -4.32
N VAL A 99 -4.13 -2.59 -4.06
CA VAL A 99 -4.14 -3.67 -3.05
C VAL A 99 -3.87 -3.20 -1.61
N SER A 100 -3.56 -1.91 -1.39
CA SER A 100 -3.56 -1.33 -0.04
C SER A 100 -4.90 -1.51 0.69
N HIS A 101 -6.00 -1.82 -0.02
CA HIS A 101 -7.31 -2.15 0.55
C HIS A 101 -7.63 -3.63 0.72
N TYR A 102 -6.95 -4.55 0.01
CA TYR A 102 -7.31 -5.99 0.01
C TYR A 102 -6.30 -6.89 0.73
N ALA A 103 -5.15 -6.36 1.13
CA ALA A 103 -4.10 -7.13 1.81
C ALA A 103 -4.54 -7.71 3.17
N SER A 104 -5.63 -7.24 3.76
CA SER A 104 -6.22 -7.79 4.99
C SER A 104 -6.94 -9.13 4.79
N VAL A 105 -7.27 -9.50 3.54
CA VAL A 105 -8.07 -10.72 3.26
C VAL A 105 -7.22 -11.89 2.77
N LYS A 106 -6.06 -11.65 2.14
CA LYS A 106 -5.29 -12.73 1.50
C LYS A 106 -4.24 -13.41 2.39
N LEU A 107 -3.96 -12.90 3.59
CA LEU A 107 -3.00 -13.53 4.53
C LEU A 107 -3.64 -14.37 5.64
N ARG A 108 -4.95 -14.68 5.54
CA ARG A 108 -5.68 -15.48 6.55
C ARG A 108 -5.97 -16.93 6.15
N LEU A 109 -5.41 -17.41 5.04
CA LEU A 109 -5.65 -18.77 4.54
C LEU A 109 -4.31 -19.42 4.13
N HIS A 110 -3.45 -19.70 5.10
CA HIS A 110 -2.51 -20.84 5.10
C HIS A 110 -1.67 -20.79 6.38
N ASP A 111 -2.33 -20.96 7.52
CA ASP A 111 -1.65 -21.26 8.79
C ASP A 111 -2.18 -22.58 9.39
N ASP A 112 -2.55 -23.52 8.52
CA ASP A 112 -2.82 -24.90 8.90
C ASP A 112 -1.74 -25.81 8.32
N SER A 113 -1.08 -26.54 9.22
CA SER A 113 -0.13 -27.65 9.00
C SER A 113 1.36 -27.31 9.15
N CYS A 114 1.81 -27.12 10.39
CA CYS A 114 3.15 -27.55 10.78
C CYS A 114 3.09 -28.20 12.17
N SER A 115 2.53 -29.41 12.20
CA SER A 115 2.62 -30.29 13.37
C SER A 115 4.04 -30.87 13.44
N HIS A 116 4.58 -30.86 14.64
CA HIS A 116 5.94 -31.24 15.01
C HIS A 116 6.34 -32.64 14.50
N ASP A 117 7.48 -32.74 13.79
CA ASP A 117 8.30 -33.95 13.77
C ASP A 117 9.63 -33.65 14.48
N SER A 118 9.73 -34.13 15.72
CA SER A 118 10.92 -34.04 16.55
C SER A 118 11.69 -35.35 16.45
N ARG A 119 12.62 -35.45 15.51
CA ARG A 119 13.71 -36.44 15.56
C ARG A 119 15.02 -35.86 15.03
N TYR A 120 15.72 -35.16 15.92
CA TYR A 120 17.16 -34.91 15.77
C TYR A 120 17.84 -34.83 17.15
N ARG A 121 18.17 -36.01 17.71
CA ARG A 121 19.17 -36.31 18.75
C ARG A 121 19.45 -37.82 18.59
N ASP A 122 20.65 -38.38 18.57
CA ASP A 122 21.93 -38.03 19.17
C ASP A 122 23.01 -38.85 18.43
N SER A 123 24.08 -38.21 17.96
CA SER A 123 25.26 -38.92 17.44
C SER A 123 26.23 -39.16 18.60
N THR A 124 26.12 -40.33 19.22
CA THR A 124 27.06 -40.82 20.23
C THR A 124 28.42 -41.11 19.62
N ILE A 125 29.42 -40.46 20.20
CA ILE A 125 30.87 -40.62 20.02
C ILE A 125 31.28 -42.06 20.36
N ALA A 126 31.94 -42.74 19.43
CA ALA A 126 32.63 -44.01 19.68
C ALA A 126 34.02 -43.73 20.27
N VAL A 127 34.33 -44.40 21.38
CA VAL A 127 35.68 -44.62 21.90
C VAL A 127 36.08 -46.04 21.53
#